data_AF-A0A3R7QEC4-F1
#
_entry.id   AF-A0A3R7QEC4-F1
#
_cell.length_a   1.000
_cell.length_b   1.000
_cell.length_c   1.000
_cell.angle_alpha   90.00
_cell.angle_beta   90.00
_cell.angle_gamma   90.00
#
_symmetry.space_group_name_H-M   'P 1'
#
loop_
_entity.id
_entity.type
_entity.pdbx_description
1 polymer ?
#
loop_
_entity_poly.entity_id
_entity_poly.type
_entity_poly.pdbx_seq_one_letter_code
_entity_poly.pdbx_strand_id
1 'polypeptide(L)'
;MKNQTSNIVAARTKRRRNSAITDTFQLLILGGGLIWLVLRGAAEMNYVWQWHRVPQYIYKVIDGELIFGPLIDGLLVTLEIGAYSIVLGLVIGLITAFLRLSDSYSGKLLATVYLELVRNTPLLIQLFVFYFVLGPIFEIDRFWVAVLCISFFEGSFASEIIRGGILS
;
A
#
# COMPACT_ATOMS: atom_id res chain seq x y z
N MET A 1 -25.36 18.15 42.54
CA MET A 1 -24.71 17.22 41.58
C MET A 1 -24.48 17.78 40.17
N LYS A 2 -25.35 18.64 39.58
CA LYS A 2 -25.15 19.19 38.20
C LYS A 2 -23.92 20.10 38.00
N ASN A 3 -23.42 20.77 39.04
CA ASN A 3 -22.29 21.72 38.91
C ASN A 3 -20.90 21.08 38.87
N GLN A 4 -20.73 19.85 39.38
CA GLN A 4 -19.42 19.17 39.31
C GLN A 4 -19.18 18.56 37.92
N THR A 5 -20.21 18.02 37.28
CA THR A 5 -20.09 17.45 35.93
C THR A 5 -19.82 18.49 34.84
N SER A 6 -20.38 19.72 34.93
CA SER A 6 -20.11 20.74 33.91
C SER A 6 -18.67 21.28 33.97
N ASN A 7 -18.10 21.42 35.17
CA ASN A 7 -16.73 21.89 35.37
C ASN A 7 -15.68 20.89 34.82
N ILE A 8 -15.93 19.59 34.93
CA ILE A 8 -15.03 18.55 34.42
C ILE A 8 -15.04 18.52 32.88
N VAL A 9 -16.20 18.71 32.25
CA VAL A 9 -16.34 18.78 30.78
C VAL A 9 -15.67 20.04 30.23
N ALA A 10 -15.85 21.19 30.88
CA ALA A 10 -15.22 22.46 30.50
C ALA A 10 -13.68 22.43 30.64
N ALA A 11 -13.17 21.79 31.71
CA ALA A 11 -11.73 21.61 31.90
C ALA A 11 -11.10 20.68 30.85
N ARG A 12 -11.80 19.61 30.45
CA ARG A 12 -11.37 18.72 29.36
C ARG A 12 -11.32 19.43 28.00
N THR A 13 -12.32 20.26 27.68
CA THR A 13 -12.36 21.01 26.41
C THR A 13 -11.28 22.09 26.35
N LYS A 14 -11.03 22.81 27.46
CA LYS A 14 -9.96 23.82 27.54
C LYS A 14 -8.55 23.22 27.42
N ARG A 15 -8.30 22.05 28.03
CA ARG A 15 -7.03 21.33 27.93
C ARG A 15 -6.77 20.80 26.51
N ARG A 16 -7.81 20.34 25.81
CA ARG A 16 -7.72 19.86 24.42
C ARG A 16 -7.51 20.99 23.39
N ARG A 17 -8.10 22.17 23.62
CA ARG A 17 -7.96 23.35 22.74
C ARG A 17 -6.55 23.95 22.78
N ASN A 18 -5.90 23.98 23.94
CA ASN A 18 -4.52 24.46 24.05
C ASN A 18 -3.51 23.47 23.42
N SER A 19 -3.80 22.16 23.43
CA SER A 19 -3.00 21.15 22.73
C SER A 19 -3.04 21.35 21.21
N ALA A 20 -4.22 21.58 20.63
CA ALA A 20 -4.35 21.73 19.19
C ALA A 20 -3.51 22.90 18.61
N ILE A 21 -3.40 24.01 19.34
CA ILE A 21 -2.58 25.16 18.93
C ILE A 21 -1.09 24.82 19.04
N THR A 22 -0.67 24.15 20.12
CA THR A 22 0.73 23.71 20.27
C THR A 22 1.12 22.65 19.25
N ASP A 23 0.21 21.73 18.93
CA ASP A 23 0.42 20.66 17.95
C ASP A 23 0.51 21.24 16.53
N THR A 24 -0.35 22.21 16.21
CA THR A 24 -0.29 22.95 14.93
C THR A 24 1.02 23.73 14.81
N PHE A 25 1.46 24.38 15.90
CA PHE A 25 2.71 25.12 15.91
C PHE A 25 3.94 24.20 15.74
N GLN A 26 3.96 23.05 16.43
CA GLN A 26 5.00 22.03 16.27
C GLN A 26 5.02 21.45 14.84
N LEU A 27 3.84 21.18 14.26
CA LEU A 27 3.71 20.71 12.88
C LEU A 27 4.27 21.74 11.88
N LEU A 28 3.96 23.02 12.07
CA LEU A 28 4.45 24.10 11.21
C LEU A 28 5.96 24.28 11.32
N ILE A 29 6.51 24.22 12.55
CA ILE A 29 7.97 24.29 12.76
C ILE A 29 8.67 23.10 12.10
N LEU A 30 8.16 21.89 12.34
CA LEU A 30 8.79 20.68 11.84
C LEU A 30 8.66 20.58 10.32
N GLY A 31 7.47 20.86 9.78
CA GLY A 31 7.24 20.91 8.33
C GLY A 31 8.06 22.00 7.65
N GLY A 32 8.11 23.21 8.23
CA GLY A 32 8.94 24.31 7.72
C GLY A 32 10.43 23.97 7.78
N GLY A 33 10.89 23.34 8.87
CA GLY A 33 12.26 22.87 9.02
C GLY A 33 12.64 21.78 8.00
N LEU A 34 11.74 20.83 7.75
CA LEU A 34 11.91 19.81 6.71
C LEU A 34 11.97 20.42 5.31
N ILE A 35 11.05 21.33 4.98
CA ILE A 35 11.06 22.05 3.70
C ILE A 35 12.37 22.82 3.55
N TRP A 36 12.78 23.56 4.57
CA TRP A 36 14.04 24.30 4.56
C TRP A 36 15.24 23.37 4.35
N LEU A 37 15.28 22.22 5.03
CA LEU A 37 16.35 21.24 4.88
C LEU A 37 16.39 20.62 3.48
N VAL A 38 15.23 20.28 2.92
CA VAL A 38 15.12 19.75 1.54
C VAL A 38 15.57 20.79 0.53
N LEU A 39 15.12 22.04 0.65
CA LEU A 39 15.50 23.12 -0.26
C LEU A 39 16.99 23.45 -0.15
N ARG A 40 17.53 23.46 1.08
CA ARG A 40 18.98 23.62 1.31
C ARG A 40 19.77 22.48 0.69
N GLY A 41 19.39 21.24 0.95
CA GLY A 41 20.03 20.07 0.35
C GLY A 41 20.00 20.14 -1.17
N ALA A 42 18.83 20.42 -1.75
CA ALA A 42 18.67 20.56 -3.21
C ALA A 42 19.52 21.68 -3.81
N ALA A 43 19.71 22.78 -3.09
CA ALA A 43 20.58 23.89 -3.51
C ALA A 43 22.07 23.54 -3.44
N GLU A 44 22.50 22.81 -2.41
CA GLU A 44 23.92 22.41 -2.23
C GLU A 44 24.34 21.24 -3.16
N MET A 45 23.38 20.48 -3.70
CA MET A 45 23.64 19.32 -4.57
C MET A 45 24.35 19.69 -5.89
N ASN A 46 24.53 20.97 -6.22
CA ASN A 46 25.11 21.45 -7.49
C ASN A 46 24.51 20.75 -8.74
N TYR A 47 23.26 20.28 -8.62
CA TYR A 47 22.58 19.46 -9.61
C TYR A 47 21.62 20.32 -10.43
N VAL A 48 21.78 20.29 -11.76
CA VAL A 48 20.90 21.02 -12.67
C VAL A 48 19.68 20.14 -12.98
N TRP A 49 18.60 20.35 -12.25
CA TRP A 49 17.35 19.62 -12.45
C TRP A 49 16.79 19.84 -13.86
N GLN A 50 16.74 18.77 -14.67
CA GLN A 50 16.29 18.81 -16.06
C GLN A 50 14.78 18.57 -16.18
N TRP A 51 13.95 19.26 -15.39
CA TRP A 51 12.48 19.05 -15.37
C TRP A 51 11.82 19.18 -16.76
N HIS A 52 12.38 20.01 -17.64
CA HIS A 52 11.95 20.18 -19.03
C HIS A 52 12.02 18.89 -19.87
N ARG A 53 12.79 17.88 -19.44
CA ARG A 53 12.89 16.57 -20.11
C ARG A 53 11.83 15.59 -19.63
N VAL A 54 11.06 15.88 -18.60
CA VAL A 54 10.05 14.96 -18.06
C VAL A 54 8.82 14.81 -18.97
N PRO A 55 8.24 15.88 -19.55
CA PRO A 55 7.01 15.78 -20.33
C PRO A 55 7.06 14.78 -21.48
N GLN A 56 8.20 14.67 -22.18
CA GLN A 56 8.41 13.70 -23.26
C GLN A 56 8.31 12.23 -22.83
N TYR A 57 8.42 11.91 -21.54
CA TYR A 57 8.20 10.54 -21.02
C TYR A 57 6.74 10.29 -20.63
N ILE A 58 5.91 11.33 -20.59
CA ILE A 58 4.47 11.25 -20.34
C ILE A 58 3.73 11.19 -21.69
N TYR A 59 4.06 12.09 -22.61
CA TYR A 59 3.50 12.11 -23.96
C TYR A 59 4.46 12.77 -24.95
N LYS A 60 4.33 12.43 -26.23
CA LYS A 60 5.03 13.07 -27.35
C LYS A 60 4.02 13.38 -28.44
N VAL A 61 4.22 14.50 -29.13
CA VAL A 61 3.46 14.82 -30.35
C VAL A 61 4.41 14.72 -31.52
N ILE A 62 4.20 13.74 -32.40
CA ILE A 62 5.01 13.50 -33.61
C ILE A 62 4.05 13.57 -34.79
N ASP A 63 4.32 14.46 -35.76
CA ASP A 63 3.50 14.64 -36.96
C ASP A 63 2.00 14.91 -36.71
N GLY A 64 1.68 15.53 -35.58
CA GLY A 64 0.30 15.82 -35.16
C GLY A 64 -0.39 14.69 -34.39
N GLU A 65 0.26 13.53 -34.23
CA GLU A 65 -0.25 12.40 -33.45
C GLU A 65 0.25 12.45 -32.01
N LEU A 66 -0.67 12.20 -31.06
CA LEU A 66 -0.35 12.08 -29.63
C LEU A 66 0.05 10.64 -29.31
N ILE A 67 1.30 10.46 -28.91
CA ILE A 67 1.87 9.17 -28.52
C ILE A 67 2.12 9.19 -27.02
N PHE A 68 1.59 8.21 -26.29
CA PHE A 68 1.87 8.07 -24.86
C PHE A 68 3.33 7.67 -24.63
N GLY A 69 3.93 8.29 -23.62
CA GLY A 69 5.28 7.97 -23.21
C GLY A 69 5.33 6.80 -22.23
N PRO A 70 6.53 6.26 -21.96
CA PRO A 70 6.72 5.06 -21.15
C PRO A 70 6.22 5.18 -19.71
N LEU A 71 6.07 6.40 -19.16
CA LEU A 71 5.49 6.58 -17.82
C LEU A 71 3.99 6.31 -17.79
N ILE A 72 3.27 6.64 -18.87
CA ILE A 72 1.86 6.31 -19.01
C ILE A 72 1.70 4.80 -19.22
N ASP A 73 2.54 4.19 -20.06
CA ASP A 73 2.53 2.73 -20.25
C ASP A 73 2.79 1.99 -18.94
N GLY A 74 3.81 2.40 -18.19
CA GLY A 74 4.12 1.83 -16.87
C GLY A 74 2.99 2.03 -15.85
N LEU A 75 2.30 3.18 -15.88
CA LEU A 75 1.12 3.42 -15.07
C LEU A 75 -0.01 2.46 -15.43
N LEU A 76 -0.30 2.28 -16.73
CA LEU A 76 -1.33 1.38 -17.20
C LEU A 76 -1.04 -0.07 -16.79
N VAL A 77 0.20 -0.54 -16.98
CA VAL A 77 0.62 -1.89 -16.51
C VAL A 77 0.46 -2.04 -14.99
N THR A 78 0.79 -1.00 -14.22
CA THR A 78 0.58 -1.01 -12.75
C THR A 78 -0.90 -1.15 -12.40
N LEU A 79 -1.77 -0.41 -13.09
CA LEU A 79 -3.21 -0.49 -12.90
C LEU A 79 -3.76 -1.85 -13.31
N GLU A 80 -3.28 -2.43 -14.41
CA GLU A 80 -3.66 -3.76 -14.86
C GLU A 80 -3.27 -4.83 -13.85
N ILE A 81 -2.00 -4.85 -13.41
CA ILE A 81 -1.54 -5.77 -12.37
C ILE A 81 -2.39 -5.61 -11.11
N GLY A 82 -2.61 -4.38 -10.66
CA GLY A 82 -3.44 -4.08 -9.50
C GLY A 82 -4.88 -4.58 -9.64
N ALA A 83 -5.51 -4.38 -10.81
CA ALA A 83 -6.88 -4.81 -11.07
C ALA A 83 -7.01 -6.34 -11.00
N TYR A 84 -6.14 -7.08 -11.67
CA TYR A 84 -6.14 -8.54 -11.59
C TYR A 84 -5.82 -9.03 -10.17
N SER A 85 -4.86 -8.40 -9.50
CA SER A 85 -4.46 -8.80 -8.14
C SER A 85 -5.54 -8.56 -7.10
N ILE A 86 -6.34 -7.50 -7.23
CA ILE A 86 -7.49 -7.27 -6.34
C ILE A 86 -8.50 -8.40 -6.49
N VAL A 87 -8.88 -8.75 -7.73
CA VAL A 87 -9.88 -9.80 -7.97
C VAL A 87 -9.39 -11.15 -7.44
N LEU A 88 -8.17 -11.56 -7.82
CA LEU A 88 -7.60 -12.85 -7.39
C LEU A 88 -7.30 -12.87 -5.89
N GLY A 89 -6.77 -11.77 -5.33
CA GLY A 89 -6.51 -11.63 -3.90
C GLY A 89 -7.78 -11.73 -3.07
N LEU A 90 -8.89 -11.13 -3.52
CA LEU A 90 -10.20 -11.28 -2.87
C LEU A 90 -10.70 -12.73 -2.90
N VAL A 91 -10.54 -13.43 -4.03
CA VAL A 91 -10.91 -14.85 -4.14
C VAL A 91 -10.07 -15.71 -3.18
N ILE A 92 -8.74 -15.52 -3.17
CA ILE A 92 -7.83 -16.23 -2.25
C ILE A 92 -8.19 -15.92 -0.80
N GLY A 93 -8.46 -14.65 -0.49
CA GLY A 93 -8.83 -14.20 0.85
C GLY A 93 -10.14 -14.82 1.33
N LEU A 94 -11.17 -14.84 0.47
CA LEU A 94 -12.46 -15.44 0.76
C LEU A 94 -12.35 -16.93 1.04
N ILE A 95 -11.63 -17.67 0.19
CA ILE A 95 -11.38 -19.11 0.37
C ILE A 95 -10.66 -19.35 1.70
N THR A 96 -9.57 -18.62 1.95
CA THR A 96 -8.79 -18.73 3.19
C THR A 96 -9.63 -18.42 4.43
N ALA A 97 -10.49 -17.39 4.37
CA ALA A 97 -11.37 -17.01 5.47
C ALA A 97 -12.37 -18.13 5.80
N PHE A 98 -12.99 -18.72 4.79
CA PHE A 98 -13.90 -19.86 4.98
C PHE A 98 -13.17 -21.09 5.52
N LEU A 99 -11.96 -21.39 5.05
CA LEU A 99 -11.15 -22.48 5.60
C LEU A 99 -10.84 -22.26 7.09
N ARG A 100 -10.53 -21.02 7.51
CA ARG A 100 -10.31 -20.66 8.92
C ARG A 100 -11.56 -20.79 9.79
N LEU A 101 -12.74 -20.53 9.23
CA LEU A 101 -14.03 -20.59 9.93
C LEU A 101 -14.67 -21.98 9.89
N SER A 102 -14.27 -22.84 8.96
CA SER A 102 -14.77 -24.21 8.83
C SER A 102 -14.46 -25.04 10.07
N ASP A 103 -15.18 -26.12 10.33
CA ASP A 103 -14.85 -27.07 11.42
C ASP A 103 -13.73 -28.06 11.05
N SER A 104 -13.34 -28.10 9.77
CA SER A 104 -12.32 -29.04 9.27
C SER A 104 -10.93 -28.70 9.82
N TYR A 105 -10.31 -29.67 10.48
CA TYR A 105 -8.93 -29.54 10.98
C TYR A 105 -7.94 -29.25 9.84
N SER A 106 -8.03 -29.99 8.73
CA SER A 106 -7.14 -29.81 7.58
C SER A 106 -7.32 -28.44 6.92
N GLY A 107 -8.56 -27.94 6.83
CA GLY A 107 -8.84 -26.61 6.30
C GLY A 107 -8.22 -25.50 7.18
N LYS A 108 -8.41 -25.59 8.49
CA LYS A 108 -7.79 -24.66 9.44
C LYS A 108 -6.27 -24.69 9.36
N LEU A 109 -5.67 -25.88 9.28
CA LEU A 109 -4.22 -26.04 9.20
C LEU A 109 -3.65 -25.42 7.93
N LEU A 110 -4.24 -25.72 6.76
CA LEU A 110 -3.79 -25.15 5.48
C LEU A 110 -3.85 -23.63 5.50
N ALA A 111 -4.96 -23.07 5.97
CA ALA A 111 -5.12 -21.62 6.06
C ALA A 111 -4.13 -21.00 7.06
N THR A 112 -3.91 -21.62 8.23
CA THR A 112 -2.92 -21.15 9.21
C THR A 112 -1.52 -21.12 8.60
N VAL A 113 -1.08 -22.21 7.94
CA VAL A 113 0.25 -22.28 7.32
C VAL A 113 0.42 -21.21 6.26
N TYR A 114 -0.56 -21.05 5.37
CA TYR A 114 -0.55 -19.99 4.36
C TYR A 114 -0.40 -18.59 5.00
N LEU A 115 -1.25 -18.27 5.98
CA LEU A 115 -1.24 -16.95 6.62
C LEU A 115 0.07 -16.68 7.39
N GLU A 116 0.59 -17.68 8.10
CA GLU A 116 1.86 -17.55 8.82
C GLU A 116 3.03 -17.35 7.87
N LEU A 117 3.12 -18.13 6.78
CA LEU A 117 4.21 -17.98 5.82
C LEU A 117 4.19 -16.60 5.14
N VAL A 118 3.02 -16.17 4.68
CA VAL A 118 2.88 -14.93 3.92
C VAL A 118 3.11 -13.70 4.79
N ARG A 119 2.56 -13.68 6.00
CA ARG A 119 2.66 -12.49 6.87
C ARG A 119 4.01 -12.35 7.56
N ASN A 120 4.74 -13.45 7.73
CA ASN A 120 6.08 -13.43 8.33
C ASN A 120 7.21 -13.25 7.30
N THR A 121 6.90 -13.19 6.00
CA THR A 121 7.90 -13.03 4.93
C THR A 121 7.74 -11.68 4.22
N PRO A 122 8.81 -10.89 4.01
CA PRO A 122 8.73 -9.65 3.24
C PRO A 122 8.20 -9.89 1.82
N LEU A 123 7.32 -9.02 1.32
CA LEU A 123 6.77 -9.12 -0.04
C LEU A 123 7.85 -9.21 -1.11
N LEU A 124 8.97 -8.48 -0.95
CA LEU A 124 10.08 -8.53 -1.90
C LEU A 124 10.70 -9.94 -2.01
N ILE A 125 10.82 -10.67 -0.90
CA ILE A 125 11.33 -12.04 -0.90
C ILE A 125 10.33 -12.98 -1.59
N GLN A 126 9.04 -12.80 -1.33
CA GLN A 126 7.99 -13.57 -2.01
C GLN A 126 8.05 -13.33 -3.52
N LEU A 127 8.18 -12.07 -3.95
CA LEU A 127 8.32 -11.72 -5.36
C LEU A 127 9.54 -12.38 -6.00
N PHE A 128 10.68 -12.45 -5.29
CA PHE A 128 11.85 -13.17 -5.79
C PHE A 128 11.63 -14.67 -5.92
N VAL A 129 10.95 -15.32 -4.97
CA VAL A 129 10.60 -16.73 -5.11
C VAL A 129 9.66 -16.95 -6.30
N PHE A 130 8.62 -16.13 -6.43
CA PHE A 130 7.70 -16.21 -7.58
C PHE A 130 8.43 -15.99 -8.90
N TYR A 131 9.33 -15.00 -8.99
CA TYR A 131 10.00 -14.63 -10.24
C TYR A 131 11.15 -15.55 -10.62
N PHE A 132 12.03 -15.91 -9.68
CA PHE A 132 13.23 -16.69 -9.99
C PHE A 132 13.05 -18.21 -9.83
N VAL A 133 12.03 -18.66 -9.08
CA VAL A 133 11.77 -20.09 -8.86
C VAL A 133 10.53 -20.52 -9.61
N LEU A 134 9.37 -19.95 -9.28
CA LEU A 134 8.09 -20.41 -9.87
C LEU A 134 7.98 -20.05 -11.35
N GLY A 135 8.36 -18.83 -11.75
CA GLY A 135 8.32 -18.36 -13.13
C GLY A 135 9.01 -19.31 -14.11
N PRO A 136 10.30 -19.66 -13.92
CA PRO A 136 10.99 -20.59 -14.79
C PRO A 136 10.48 -22.03 -14.71
N ILE A 137 10.06 -22.52 -13.53
CA ILE A 137 9.57 -23.90 -13.37
C ILE A 137 8.25 -24.11 -14.12
N PHE A 138 7.37 -23.12 -14.08
CA PHE A 138 6.02 -23.20 -14.67
C PHE A 138 5.90 -22.39 -15.98
N GLU A 139 7.01 -21.85 -16.49
CA GLU A 139 7.07 -21.01 -17.70
C GLU A 139 6.08 -19.83 -17.67
N ILE A 140 5.89 -19.21 -16.51
CA ILE A 140 4.98 -18.09 -16.30
C ILE A 140 5.69 -16.79 -16.70
N ASP A 141 5.04 -15.96 -17.51
CA ASP A 141 5.60 -14.67 -17.89
C ASP A 141 5.60 -13.68 -16.70
N ARG A 142 6.39 -12.63 -16.85
CA ARG A 142 6.70 -11.67 -15.78
C ARG A 142 5.48 -10.91 -15.29
N PHE A 143 4.50 -10.66 -16.17
CA PHE A 143 3.27 -9.98 -15.81
C PHE A 143 2.43 -10.87 -14.89
N TRP A 144 2.17 -12.13 -15.28
CA TRP A 144 1.41 -13.05 -14.45
C TRP A 144 2.14 -13.43 -13.16
N VAL A 145 3.47 -13.52 -13.16
CA VAL A 145 4.27 -13.68 -11.93
C VAL A 145 3.97 -12.55 -10.92
N ALA A 146 3.99 -11.30 -11.38
CA ALA A 146 3.70 -10.15 -10.51
C ALA A 146 2.25 -10.20 -10.00
N VAL A 147 1.29 -10.45 -10.89
CA VAL A 147 -0.13 -10.58 -10.53
C VAL A 147 -0.33 -11.66 -9.47
N LEU A 148 0.20 -12.86 -9.68
CA LEU A 148 0.02 -14.00 -8.77
C LEU A 148 0.69 -13.75 -7.42
N CYS A 149 1.91 -13.21 -7.41
CA CYS A 149 2.61 -12.90 -6.16
C CYS A 149 1.86 -11.86 -5.33
N ILE A 150 1.41 -10.77 -5.95
CA ILE A 150 0.68 -9.70 -5.25
C ILE A 150 -0.68 -10.23 -4.76
N SER A 151 -1.40 -10.99 -5.60
CA SER A 151 -2.67 -11.63 -5.20
C SER A 151 -2.50 -12.54 -4.01
N PHE A 152 -1.45 -13.36 -4.01
CA PHE A 152 -1.13 -14.29 -2.94
C PHE A 152 -0.80 -13.57 -1.63
N PHE A 153 -0.08 -12.45 -1.71
CA PHE A 153 0.23 -11.63 -0.53
C PHE A 153 -1.02 -10.93 0.03
N GLU A 154 -1.74 -10.19 -0.83
CA GLU A 154 -2.93 -9.42 -0.47
C GLU A 154 -4.08 -10.32 0.01
N GLY A 155 -4.21 -11.53 -0.56
CA GLY A 155 -5.19 -12.52 -0.13
C GLY A 155 -5.06 -12.89 1.35
N SER A 156 -3.86 -12.79 1.93
CA SER A 156 -3.66 -13.06 3.35
C SER A 156 -4.31 -11.97 4.19
N PHE A 157 -4.19 -10.70 3.80
CA PHE A 157 -4.82 -9.57 4.50
C PHE A 157 -6.33 -9.57 4.28
N ALA A 158 -6.77 -9.80 3.04
CA ALA A 158 -8.18 -9.91 2.69
C ALA A 158 -8.89 -11.00 3.52
N SER A 159 -8.24 -12.16 3.72
CA SER A 159 -8.79 -13.23 4.56
C SER A 159 -9.08 -12.78 5.99
N GLU A 160 -8.18 -12.00 6.59
CA GLU A 160 -8.33 -11.52 7.96
C GLU A 160 -9.44 -10.47 8.08
N ILE A 161 -9.55 -9.59 7.07
CA ILE A 161 -10.61 -8.58 6.98
C ILE A 161 -11.98 -9.27 6.87
N ILE A 162 -12.12 -10.22 5.94
CA ILE A 162 -13.36 -10.95 5.70
C ILE A 162 -13.74 -11.75 6.96
N ARG A 163 -12.80 -12.50 7.55
CA ARG A 163 -13.04 -13.26 8.78
C ARG A 163 -13.45 -12.35 9.93
N GLY A 164 -12.81 -11.20 10.07
CA GLY A 164 -13.14 -10.18 11.07
C GLY A 164 -14.57 -9.63 10.87
N GLY A 165 -14.97 -9.35 9.64
CA GLY A 165 -16.33 -8.89 9.31
C GLY A 165 -17.41 -9.96 9.47
N ILE A 166 -17.08 -11.24 9.34
CA ILE A 166 -18.03 -12.34 9.60
C ILE A 166 -18.25 -12.55 11.11
N LEU A 167 -17.24 -12.29 11.95
CA LEU A 167 -17.27 -12.54 13.39
C LEU A 167 -17.71 -11.33 14.24
N SER A 168 -17.87 -10.15 13.64
CA SER A 168 -18.33 -8.92 14.30
C SER A 168 -19.85 -8.87 14.44
#